data_AF-A0A318AUJ1-F1
#
_entry.id   AF-A0A318AUJ1-F1
#
_cell.length_a   1.000
_cell.length_b   1.000
_cell.length_c   1.000
_cell.angle_alpha   90.00
_cell.angle_beta   90.00
_cell.angle_gamma   90.00
#
_symmetry.space_group_name_H-M   'P 1'
#
loop_
_entity.id
_entity.type
_entity.pdbx_description
1 polymer ?
#
loop_
_entity_poly.entity_id
_entity_poly.type
_entity_poly.pdbx_seq_one_letter_code
_entity_poly.pdbx_strand_id
1 'polypeptide(L)'
;PTGQAVSTEADAGGLWRAILPGAAEPRLFGLSMTREGRTVQAEGYLFVAPEGAVALLRAGGGTEPLSGPSDSPRILAIDFDREGGAVISGVGRPGAGFGVRVDRATQAEGKVDAQGRFSLSLTQPLGPGSHTVQVAGEGGENLVRLDVSPPGPLTGGPLHAERFESGWRADWMTPGGGIQTTMLFTPGTGS
;
A
#
# COMPACT_ATOMS: atom_id res chain seq x y z
N PRO A 1 13.72 17.23 11.41
CA PRO A 1 12.84 17.18 10.21
C PRO A 1 11.92 18.41 10.17
N THR A 2 12.14 19.31 9.21
CA THR A 2 11.28 20.47 8.90
C THR A 2 10.06 20.01 8.11
N GLY A 3 9.32 19.04 8.64
CA GLY A 3 8.10 18.53 8.01
C GLY A 3 7.02 19.60 8.05
N GLN A 4 6.39 19.87 6.91
CA GLN A 4 5.21 20.71 6.86
C GLN A 4 4.06 19.97 7.55
N ALA A 5 3.61 20.46 8.69
CA ALA A 5 2.45 19.91 9.38
C ALA A 5 1.18 20.50 8.77
N VAL A 6 0.21 19.64 8.46
CA VAL A 6 -1.15 20.04 8.08
C VAL A 6 -2.08 19.61 9.20
N SER A 7 -2.73 20.59 9.83
CA SER A 7 -3.69 20.35 10.91
C SER A 7 -5.10 20.64 10.40
N THR A 8 -6.05 19.79 10.79
CA THR A 8 -7.47 19.92 10.47
C THR A 8 -8.29 19.45 11.67
N GLU A 9 -9.50 19.98 11.82
CA GLU A 9 -10.42 19.59 12.88
C GLU A 9 -11.43 18.58 12.31
N ALA A 10 -11.65 17.51 13.06
CA ALA A 10 -12.72 16.57 12.72
C ALA A 10 -14.07 17.18 13.04
N ASP A 11 -15.07 16.95 12.18
CA ASP A 11 -16.44 17.38 12.42
C ASP A 11 -17.10 16.56 13.56
N ALA A 12 -18.37 16.87 13.86
CA ALA A 12 -19.11 16.18 14.91
C ALA A 12 -19.31 14.68 14.65
N GLY A 13 -19.15 14.22 13.41
CA GLY A 13 -19.17 12.81 13.02
C GLY A 13 -17.78 12.15 13.02
N GLY A 14 -16.73 12.90 13.36
CA GLY A 14 -15.35 12.43 13.33
C GLY A 14 -14.71 12.45 11.93
N LEU A 15 -15.36 13.03 10.93
CA LEU A 15 -14.81 13.16 9.59
C LEU A 15 -13.88 14.36 9.51
N TRP A 16 -12.78 14.22 8.80
CA TRP A 16 -11.82 15.29 8.59
C TRP A 16 -11.39 15.34 7.14
N ARG A 17 -10.94 16.53 6.71
CA ARG A 17 -10.38 16.74 5.37
C ARG A 17 -9.11 17.56 5.48
N ALA A 18 -8.06 17.10 4.80
CA ALA A 18 -6.84 17.84 4.58
C ALA A 18 -6.67 18.11 3.07
N ILE A 19 -6.22 19.32 2.72
CA ILE A 19 -5.84 19.66 1.36
C ILE A 19 -4.32 19.77 1.34
N LEU A 20 -3.69 18.93 0.54
CA LEU A 20 -2.24 18.91 0.38
C LEU A 20 -1.88 19.66 -0.91
N PRO A 21 -0.87 20.55 -0.90
CA PRO A 21 -0.36 21.11 -2.15
C PRO A 21 0.20 19.98 -3.01
N GLY A 22 0.03 20.03 -4.33
CA GLY A 22 0.65 19.08 -5.25
C GLY A 22 2.17 19.04 -5.06
N ALA A 23 2.77 17.88 -5.32
CA ALA A 23 4.21 17.69 -5.26
C ALA A 23 4.68 16.89 -6.47
N ALA A 24 5.91 17.14 -6.93
CA ALA A 24 6.52 16.41 -8.04
C ALA A 24 6.99 15.00 -7.63
N GLU A 25 7.23 14.80 -6.33
CA GLU A 25 7.68 13.54 -5.75
C GLU A 25 6.67 13.02 -4.71
N PRO A 26 6.63 11.69 -4.49
CA PRO A 26 5.81 11.14 -3.42
C PRO A 26 6.22 11.65 -2.04
N ARG A 27 5.25 11.72 -1.13
CA ARG A 27 5.48 12.17 0.25
C ARG A 27 4.91 11.17 1.25
N LEU A 28 5.60 11.02 2.37
CA LEU A 28 5.08 10.35 3.56
C LEU A 28 4.60 11.38 4.58
N PHE A 29 3.44 11.11 5.16
CA PHE A 29 2.87 11.88 6.26
C PHE A 29 2.62 10.96 7.44
N GLY A 30 3.15 11.32 8.62
CA GLY A 30 2.71 10.72 9.87
C GLY A 30 1.31 11.24 10.21
N LEU A 31 0.41 10.36 10.63
CA LEU A 31 -0.91 10.76 11.13
C LEU A 31 -0.92 10.69 12.65
N SER A 32 -1.46 11.75 13.25
CA SER A 32 -1.71 11.80 14.68
C SER A 32 -3.05 12.45 14.96
N MET A 33 -3.73 12.00 16.00
CA MET A 33 -4.95 12.62 16.49
C MET A 33 -4.75 13.02 17.95
N THR A 34 -5.10 14.25 18.28
CA THR A 34 -5.12 14.73 19.67
C THR A 34 -6.55 14.92 20.12
N ARG A 35 -6.94 14.29 21.23
CA ARG A 35 -8.24 14.48 21.88
C ARG A 35 -8.04 14.65 23.37
N GLU A 36 -8.60 15.73 23.94
CA GLU A 36 -8.52 16.03 25.38
C GLU A 36 -7.07 15.98 25.92
N GLY A 37 -6.12 16.51 25.16
CA GLY A 37 -4.69 16.54 25.51
C GLY A 37 -3.95 15.20 25.35
N ARG A 38 -4.61 14.13 24.90
CA ARG A 38 -3.97 12.85 24.56
C ARG A 38 -3.74 12.76 23.06
N THR A 39 -2.50 12.51 22.66
CA THR A 39 -2.13 12.29 21.25
C THR A 39 -1.93 10.81 20.98
N VAL A 40 -2.61 10.30 19.96
CA VAL A 40 -2.40 8.96 19.40
C VAL A 40 -1.76 9.10 18.02
N GLN A 41 -0.73 8.31 17.76
CA GLN A 41 -0.06 8.23 16.47
C GLN A 41 -0.58 7.00 15.70
N ALA A 42 -0.71 7.11 14.38
CA ALA A 42 -0.95 5.95 13.55
C ALA A 42 0.28 5.03 13.52
N GLU A 43 0.07 3.73 13.36
CA GLU A 43 1.15 2.71 13.29
C GLU A 43 1.83 2.66 11.91
N GLY A 44 1.85 3.80 11.18
CA GLY A 44 2.24 3.86 9.79
C GLY A 44 2.26 5.27 9.22
N TYR A 45 2.42 5.35 7.91
CA TYR A 45 2.48 6.62 7.17
C TYR A 45 1.48 6.64 6.03
N LEU A 46 0.88 7.81 5.79
CA LEU A 46 0.16 8.04 4.54
C LEU A 46 1.17 8.37 3.44
N PHE A 47 1.22 7.50 2.44
CA PHE A 47 1.90 7.76 1.18
C PHE A 47 0.96 8.51 0.24
N VAL A 48 1.45 9.61 -0.33
CA VAL A 48 0.71 10.42 -1.32
C VAL A 48 1.59 10.60 -2.55
N ALA A 49 1.18 9.98 -3.65
CA ALA A 49 1.84 10.07 -4.94
C ALA A 49 1.43 11.34 -5.72
N PRO A 50 2.29 11.86 -6.61
CA PRO A 50 1.96 13.01 -7.46
C PRO A 50 0.67 12.85 -8.28
N GLU A 51 0.38 11.64 -8.76
CA GLU A 51 -0.81 11.31 -9.57
C GLU A 51 -2.09 11.11 -8.75
N GLY A 52 -2.05 11.32 -7.43
CA GLY A 52 -3.21 11.19 -6.55
C GLY A 52 -3.44 9.79 -5.98
N ALA A 53 -2.56 8.82 -6.24
CA ALA A 53 -2.57 7.56 -5.51
C ALA A 53 -2.24 7.83 -4.02
N VAL A 54 -3.10 7.32 -3.13
CA VAL A 54 -2.96 7.50 -1.69
C VAL A 54 -3.07 6.15 -1.01
N ALA A 55 -2.20 5.86 -0.05
CA ALA A 55 -2.24 4.62 0.70
C ALA A 55 -1.69 4.78 2.12
N LEU A 56 -2.26 4.06 3.08
CA LEU A 56 -1.71 3.92 4.42
C LEU A 56 -0.71 2.76 4.42
N LEU A 57 0.58 3.08 4.48
CA LEU A 57 1.65 2.11 4.67
C LEU A 57 1.66 1.67 6.14
N ARG A 58 1.57 0.37 6.41
CA ARG A 58 1.51 -0.18 7.77
C ARG A 58 2.75 -0.98 8.10
N ALA A 59 3.32 -0.75 9.28
CA ALA A 59 4.56 -1.42 9.67
C ALA A 59 4.32 -2.91 9.92
N GLY A 60 5.05 -3.77 9.21
CA GLY A 60 4.94 -5.23 9.34
C GLY A 60 3.61 -5.79 8.83
N GLY A 61 2.83 -4.99 8.10
CA GLY A 61 1.53 -5.37 7.56
C GLY A 61 1.33 -4.89 6.13
N GLY A 62 0.25 -5.36 5.51
CA GLY A 62 -0.13 -4.93 4.17
C GLY A 62 -0.57 -3.47 4.17
N THR A 63 -0.11 -2.73 3.18
CA THR A 63 -0.56 -1.38 2.86
C THR A 63 -2.07 -1.36 2.61
N GLU A 64 -2.75 -0.29 3.05
CA GLU A 64 -4.15 -0.03 2.71
C GLU A 64 -4.26 1.09 1.67
N PRO A 65 -4.46 0.76 0.39
CA PRO A 65 -4.76 1.73 -0.64
C PRO A 65 -6.09 2.44 -0.34
N LEU A 66 -6.10 3.76 -0.47
CA LEU A 66 -7.33 4.54 -0.41
C LEU A 66 -8.03 4.48 -1.77
N SER A 67 -8.67 3.34 -2.02
CA SER A 67 -9.44 3.07 -3.24
C SER A 67 -10.80 2.49 -2.91
N GLY A 68 -11.75 2.64 -3.83
CA GLY A 68 -13.08 2.03 -3.74
C GLY A 68 -13.09 0.57 -4.19
N PRO A 69 -14.20 -0.16 -3.97
CA PRO A 69 -14.38 -1.50 -4.50
C PRO A 69 -14.29 -1.54 -6.03
N SER A 70 -14.02 -2.70 -6.59
CA SER A 70 -14.02 -2.95 -8.04
C SER A 70 -14.82 -4.20 -8.40
N ASP A 71 -15.33 -4.30 -9.63
CA ASP A 71 -16.10 -5.48 -10.06
C ASP A 71 -15.25 -6.75 -10.22
N SER A 72 -13.94 -6.58 -10.44
CA SER A 72 -12.95 -7.65 -10.53
C SER A 72 -11.82 -7.43 -9.51
N PRO A 73 -11.13 -8.48 -9.04
CA PRO A 73 -10.04 -8.31 -8.09
C PRO A 73 -8.87 -7.57 -8.75
N ARG A 74 -8.30 -6.60 -8.04
CA ARG A 74 -7.14 -5.80 -8.46
C ARG A 74 -6.13 -5.70 -7.34
N ILE A 75 -4.88 -6.05 -7.65
CA ILE A 75 -3.73 -5.81 -6.78
C ILE A 75 -3.38 -4.34 -6.87
N LEU A 76 -3.25 -3.70 -5.71
CA LEU A 76 -2.93 -2.27 -5.60
C LEU A 76 -1.65 -2.04 -4.79
N ALA A 77 -1.30 -2.96 -3.91
CA ALA A 77 -0.04 -2.93 -3.19
C ALA A 77 0.54 -4.33 -2.99
N ILE A 78 1.86 -4.43 -3.05
CA ILE A 78 2.61 -5.57 -2.53
C ILE A 78 3.69 -5.03 -1.60
N ASP A 79 3.64 -5.47 -0.35
CA ASP A 79 4.62 -5.14 0.67
C ASP A 79 5.57 -6.31 0.85
N PHE A 80 6.86 -6.03 1.06
CA PHE A 80 7.84 -7.03 1.46
C PHE A 80 8.95 -6.44 2.34
N ASP A 81 9.52 -7.28 3.19
CA ASP A 81 10.69 -6.95 4.00
C ASP A 81 11.98 -7.56 3.40
N ARG A 82 13.09 -7.44 4.13
CA ARG A 82 14.40 -7.98 3.72
C ARG A 82 14.43 -9.51 3.64
N GLU A 83 13.54 -10.19 4.34
CA GLU A 83 13.43 -11.65 4.38
C GLU A 83 12.49 -12.16 3.27
N GLY A 84 11.85 -11.25 2.53
CA GLY A 84 10.90 -11.56 1.47
C GLY A 84 9.50 -11.89 1.99
N GLY A 85 9.26 -11.78 3.30
CA GLY A 85 7.93 -11.91 3.88
C GLY A 85 7.02 -10.85 3.26
N ALA A 86 5.93 -11.28 2.62
CA ALA A 86 5.17 -10.40 1.75
C ALA A 86 3.67 -10.42 2.00
N VAL A 87 3.03 -9.27 1.79
CA VAL A 87 1.58 -9.10 1.88
C VAL A 87 1.07 -8.45 0.59
N ILE A 88 0.02 -9.04 0.03
CA ILE A 88 -0.67 -8.50 -1.15
C ILE A 88 -1.94 -7.82 -0.66
N SER A 89 -2.15 -6.57 -1.09
CA SER A 89 -3.35 -5.81 -0.77
C SER A 89 -4.00 -5.26 -2.03
N GLY A 90 -5.32 -5.19 -2.01
CA GLY A 90 -6.09 -4.82 -3.19
C GLY A 90 -7.56 -4.61 -2.94
N VAL A 91 -8.30 -4.52 -4.03
CA VAL A 91 -9.76 -4.30 -4.03
C VAL A 91 -10.46 -5.29 -4.94
N GLY A 92 -11.72 -5.57 -4.67
CA GLY A 92 -12.57 -6.44 -5.47
C GLY A 92 -14.03 -6.30 -5.08
N ARG A 93 -14.88 -7.18 -5.62
CA ARG A 93 -16.30 -7.17 -5.33
C ARG A 93 -16.53 -7.61 -3.88
N PRO A 94 -17.23 -6.82 -3.05
CA PRO A 94 -17.47 -7.18 -1.66
C PRO A 94 -18.05 -8.58 -1.50
N GLY A 95 -17.43 -9.40 -0.65
CA GLY A 95 -17.84 -10.78 -0.41
C GLY A 95 -17.45 -11.80 -1.48
N ALA A 96 -16.83 -11.39 -2.60
CA ALA A 96 -16.37 -12.33 -3.62
C ALA A 96 -15.13 -13.11 -3.14
N GLY A 97 -15.01 -14.36 -3.61
CA GLY A 97 -13.80 -15.16 -3.42
C GLY A 97 -12.73 -14.80 -4.46
N PHE A 98 -11.47 -14.97 -4.08
CA PHE A 98 -10.34 -14.82 -4.99
C PHE A 98 -9.23 -15.85 -4.68
N GLY A 99 -8.44 -16.18 -5.68
CA GLY A 99 -7.21 -16.98 -5.57
C GLY A 99 -5.99 -16.18 -6.00
N VAL A 100 -4.85 -16.45 -5.37
CA VAL A 100 -3.56 -15.81 -5.66
C VAL A 100 -2.56 -16.84 -6.15
N ARG A 101 -1.84 -16.48 -7.22
CA ARG A 101 -0.68 -17.20 -7.73
C ARG A 101 0.54 -16.30 -7.79
N VAL A 102 1.69 -16.87 -7.45
CA VAL A 102 3.01 -16.25 -7.63
C VAL A 102 3.81 -17.18 -8.53
N ASP A 103 4.33 -16.64 -9.64
CA ASP A 103 5.09 -17.40 -10.65
C ASP A 103 4.39 -18.69 -11.09
N ARG A 104 3.08 -18.60 -11.28
CA ARG A 104 2.15 -19.68 -11.65
C ARG A 104 1.92 -20.75 -10.56
N ALA A 105 2.56 -20.64 -9.40
CA ALA A 105 2.28 -21.48 -8.23
C ALA A 105 1.15 -20.88 -7.40
N THR A 106 0.13 -21.68 -7.08
CA THR A 106 -0.96 -21.28 -6.18
C THR A 106 -0.41 -21.05 -4.77
N GLN A 107 -0.69 -19.88 -4.21
CA GLN A 107 -0.22 -19.51 -2.87
C GLN A 107 -1.34 -19.61 -1.85
N ALA A 108 -2.51 -19.03 -2.15
CA ALA A 108 -3.62 -18.97 -1.22
C ALA A 108 -4.93 -18.55 -1.91
N GLU A 109 -6.03 -18.71 -1.18
CA GLU A 109 -7.35 -18.21 -1.50
C GLU A 109 -7.85 -17.30 -0.38
N GLY A 110 -8.75 -16.38 -0.71
CA GLY A 110 -9.30 -15.43 0.23
C GLY A 110 -10.68 -14.94 -0.16
N LYS A 111 -11.23 -14.05 0.67
CA LYS A 111 -12.52 -13.40 0.44
C LYS A 111 -12.36 -11.90 0.59
N VAL A 112 -12.93 -11.15 -0.33
CA VAL A 112 -13.00 -9.69 -0.26
C VAL A 112 -13.95 -9.29 0.87
N ASP A 113 -13.53 -8.34 1.70
CA ASP A 113 -14.34 -7.86 2.83
C ASP A 113 -15.57 -7.05 2.38
N ALA A 114 -16.37 -6.60 3.35
CA ALA A 114 -17.59 -5.84 3.09
C ALA A 114 -17.33 -4.44 2.50
N GLN A 115 -16.11 -3.92 2.65
CA GLN A 115 -15.66 -2.64 2.10
C GLN A 115 -15.05 -2.80 0.70
N GLY A 116 -14.96 -4.04 0.19
CA GLY A 116 -14.39 -4.32 -1.11
C GLY A 116 -12.87 -4.40 -1.11
N ARG A 117 -12.23 -4.58 0.06
CA ARG A 117 -10.78 -4.69 0.21
C ARG A 117 -10.38 -6.13 0.47
N PHE A 118 -9.15 -6.45 0.13
CA PHE A 118 -8.52 -7.68 0.58
C PHE A 118 -7.07 -7.42 0.97
N SER A 119 -6.57 -8.23 1.91
CA SER A 119 -5.17 -8.29 2.29
C SER A 119 -4.81 -9.73 2.59
N LEU A 120 -3.69 -10.20 2.06
CA LEU A 120 -3.29 -11.61 2.12
C LEU A 120 -1.78 -11.70 2.31
N SER A 121 -1.35 -12.31 3.42
CA SER A 121 0.05 -12.67 3.62
C SER A 121 0.42 -13.90 2.79
N LEU A 122 1.54 -13.84 2.09
CA LEU A 122 2.09 -15.01 1.42
C LEU A 122 2.67 -15.99 2.44
N THR A 123 2.50 -17.28 2.17
CA THR A 123 3.02 -18.36 3.02
C THR A 123 4.46 -18.70 2.69
N GLN A 124 4.94 -18.31 1.51
CA GLN A 124 6.31 -18.45 1.06
C GLN A 124 6.91 -17.07 0.80
N PRO A 125 8.13 -16.79 1.27
CA PRO A 125 8.79 -15.52 1.00
C PRO A 125 9.11 -15.37 -0.49
N LEU A 126 9.08 -14.13 -0.97
CA LEU A 126 9.56 -13.80 -2.31
C LEU A 126 11.09 -13.75 -2.31
N GLY A 127 11.71 -14.49 -3.21
CA GLY A 127 13.15 -14.43 -3.40
C GLY A 127 13.60 -13.12 -4.09
N PRO A 128 14.90 -12.84 -4.18
CA PRO A 128 15.37 -11.73 -5.00
C PRO A 128 15.10 -11.98 -6.49
N GLY A 129 14.71 -10.92 -7.21
CA GLY A 129 14.48 -10.95 -8.66
C GLY A 129 13.03 -10.68 -9.07
N SER A 130 12.75 -10.93 -10.34
CA SER A 130 11.45 -10.65 -10.95
C SER A 130 10.42 -11.71 -10.56
N HIS A 131 9.24 -11.25 -10.16
CA HIS A 131 8.09 -12.07 -9.84
C HIS A 131 6.85 -11.61 -10.61
N THR A 132 5.99 -12.57 -10.95
CA THR A 132 4.65 -12.29 -11.45
C THR A 132 3.61 -12.71 -10.42
N VAL A 133 2.76 -11.78 -10.01
CA VAL A 133 1.68 -12.02 -9.05
C VAL A 133 0.35 -11.84 -9.75
N GLN A 134 -0.50 -12.85 -9.63
CA GLN A 134 -1.83 -12.87 -10.23
C GLN A 134 -2.89 -13.08 -9.14
N VAL A 135 -3.93 -12.27 -9.18
CA VAL A 135 -5.18 -12.50 -8.46
C VAL A 135 -6.29 -12.81 -9.46
N ALA A 136 -7.11 -13.81 -9.19
CA ALA A 136 -8.24 -14.19 -10.03
C ALA A 136 -9.48 -14.47 -9.18
N GLY A 137 -10.65 -14.09 -9.66
CA GLY A 137 -11.91 -14.28 -8.94
C GLY A 137 -13.11 -13.90 -9.80
N GLU A 138 -14.22 -13.57 -9.14
CA GLU A 138 -15.39 -13.03 -9.83
C GLU A 138 -15.01 -11.76 -10.63
N GLY A 139 -15.52 -11.63 -11.85
CA GLY A 139 -15.28 -10.46 -12.70
C GLY A 139 -13.94 -10.46 -13.47
N GLY A 140 -13.02 -11.38 -13.18
CA GLY A 140 -11.81 -11.59 -13.97
C GLY A 140 -10.54 -11.79 -13.16
N GLU A 141 -9.40 -11.43 -13.77
CA GLU A 141 -8.08 -11.54 -13.18
C GLU A 141 -7.29 -10.24 -13.33
N ASN A 142 -6.33 -10.06 -12.42
CA ASN A 142 -5.35 -9.00 -12.48
C ASN A 142 -3.96 -9.57 -12.23
N LEU A 143 -3.00 -9.15 -13.06
CA LEU A 143 -1.62 -9.59 -13.04
C LEU A 143 -0.71 -8.37 -12.92
N VAL A 144 0.21 -8.41 -11.97
CA VAL A 144 1.24 -7.39 -11.78
C VAL A 144 2.63 -8.05 -11.77
N ARG A 145 3.63 -7.26 -12.10
CA ARG A 145 5.04 -7.66 -12.00
C ARG A 145 5.75 -6.76 -11.01
N LEU A 146 6.67 -7.34 -10.27
CA LEU A 146 7.55 -6.64 -9.36
C LEU A 146 8.94 -7.26 -9.40
N ASP A 147 9.94 -6.43 -9.09
CA ASP A 147 11.30 -6.87 -8.83
C ASP A 147 11.60 -6.74 -7.34
N VAL A 148 11.86 -7.87 -6.69
CA VAL A 148 12.26 -7.90 -5.29
C VAL A 148 13.77 -7.69 -5.22
N SER A 149 14.17 -6.62 -4.56
CA SER A 149 15.56 -6.24 -4.39
C SER A 149 15.75 -5.53 -3.05
N PRO A 150 17.00 -5.46 -2.52
CA PRO A 150 17.28 -4.72 -1.31
C PRO A 150 16.77 -3.27 -1.40
N PRO A 151 16.31 -2.68 -0.28
CA PRO A 151 15.79 -1.33 -0.29
C PRO A 151 16.85 -0.31 -0.72
N GLY A 152 16.43 0.71 -1.46
CA GLY A 152 17.26 1.85 -1.81
C GLY A 152 17.69 2.66 -0.56
N PRO A 153 18.73 3.49 -0.69
CA PRO A 153 19.24 4.27 0.43
C PRO A 153 18.24 5.37 0.84
N LEU A 154 17.91 5.43 2.13
CA LEU A 154 17.05 6.45 2.72
C LEU A 154 17.84 7.74 3.02
N THR A 155 18.18 8.49 1.96
CA THR A 155 18.91 9.75 2.08
C THR A 155 17.95 10.92 2.30
N GLY A 156 18.09 11.65 3.41
CA GLY A 156 17.34 12.89 3.63
C GLY A 156 15.93 12.73 4.22
N GLY A 157 15.50 11.50 4.53
CA GLY A 157 14.21 11.25 5.15
C GLY A 157 13.89 9.76 5.32
N PRO A 158 12.66 9.45 5.78
CA PRO A 158 12.22 8.08 6.00
C PRO A 158 11.75 7.37 4.72
N LEU A 159 11.85 7.99 3.54
CA LEU A 159 11.37 7.48 2.27
C LEU A 159 12.47 7.55 1.21
N HIS A 160 12.63 6.47 0.46
CA HIS A 160 13.19 6.46 -0.87
C HIS A 160 12.09 5.99 -1.82
N ALA A 161 11.75 6.79 -2.83
CA ALA A 161 10.68 6.46 -3.76
C ALA A 161 11.20 6.47 -5.21
N GLU A 162 10.83 5.45 -5.97
CA GLU A 162 11.24 5.27 -7.36
C GLU A 162 10.01 4.97 -8.22
N ARG A 163 9.90 5.66 -9.37
CA ARG A 163 8.84 5.42 -10.33
C ARG A 163 9.17 4.17 -11.15
N PHE A 164 8.19 3.30 -11.35
CA PHE A 164 8.25 2.24 -12.36
C PHE A 164 7.04 2.32 -13.30
N GLU A 165 7.02 1.46 -14.33
CA GLU A 165 6.04 1.51 -15.43
C GLU A 165 4.59 1.60 -14.92
N SER A 166 4.22 0.78 -13.93
CA SER A 166 2.86 0.67 -13.43
C SER A 166 2.66 1.21 -12.01
N GLY A 167 3.58 2.02 -11.50
CA GLY A 167 3.39 2.70 -10.22
C GLY A 167 4.66 3.20 -9.53
N TRP A 168 4.69 3.06 -8.20
CA TRP A 168 5.78 3.53 -7.34
C TRP A 168 6.31 2.45 -6.43
N ARG A 169 7.64 2.33 -6.37
CA ARG A 169 8.33 1.65 -5.28
C ARG A 169 8.54 2.67 -4.16
N ALA A 170 8.20 2.28 -2.95
CA ALA A 170 8.49 3.04 -1.73
C ALA A 170 9.29 2.14 -0.78
N ASP A 171 10.57 2.44 -0.60
CA ASP A 171 11.37 1.90 0.49
C ASP A 171 11.26 2.88 1.66
N TRP A 172 10.80 2.42 2.82
CA TRP A 172 10.48 3.33 3.92
C TRP A 172 10.84 2.79 5.29
N MET A 173 11.28 3.70 6.17
CA MET A 173 11.62 3.38 7.55
C MET A 173 10.34 3.25 8.39
N THR A 174 10.11 2.08 8.99
CA THR A 174 8.94 1.86 9.83
C THR A 174 9.07 2.59 11.17
N PRO A 175 7.96 2.98 11.84
CA PRO A 175 8.01 3.60 13.16
C PRO A 175 8.71 2.74 14.24
N GLY A 176 8.63 1.41 14.13
CA GLY A 176 9.29 0.47 15.04
C GLY A 176 10.78 0.24 14.77
N GLY A 177 11.33 0.83 13.71
CA GLY A 177 12.67 0.55 13.21
C GLY A 177 12.67 -0.61 12.20
N GLY A 178 13.55 -0.51 11.20
CA GLY A 178 13.56 -1.40 10.04
C GLY A 178 13.16 -0.68 8.76
N ILE A 179 13.27 -1.39 7.63
CA ILE A 179 12.83 -0.88 6.32
C ILE A 179 11.88 -1.90 5.72
N GLN A 180 10.74 -1.41 5.25
CA GLN A 180 9.77 -2.16 4.45
C GLN A 180 9.75 -1.55 3.05
N THR A 181 9.56 -2.40 2.05
CA THR A 181 9.33 -1.97 0.66
C THR A 181 7.86 -2.16 0.34
N THR A 182 7.25 -1.16 -0.28
CA THR A 182 5.89 -1.23 -0.81
C THR A 182 5.93 -0.92 -2.31
N MET A 183 5.46 -1.87 -3.12
CA MET A 183 5.15 -1.66 -4.53
C MET A 183 3.71 -1.21 -4.64
N LEU A 184 3.46 0.07 -4.90
CA LEU A 184 2.13 0.62 -5.14
C LEU A 184 1.85 0.62 -6.63
N PHE A 185 0.77 -0.03 -7.03
CA PHE A 185 0.33 -0.09 -8.42
C PHE A 185 -0.74 0.97 -8.66
N THR A 186 -0.50 1.84 -9.63
CA THR A 186 -1.52 2.79 -10.06
C THR A 186 -2.59 2.01 -10.84
N PRO A 187 -3.89 2.14 -10.52
CA PRO A 187 -4.93 1.57 -11.36
C PRO A 187 -4.75 2.08 -12.78
N GLY A 188 -4.54 1.18 -13.74
CA GLY A 188 -4.55 1.58 -15.15
C GLY A 188 -5.85 2.32 -15.43
N THR A 189 -5.77 3.45 -16.13
CA THR A 189 -6.94 4.07 -16.75
C THR A 189 -7.48 3.03 -17.73
N GLY A 190 -8.44 2.22 -17.29
CA GLY A 190 -9.12 1.29 -18.17
C GLY A 190 -9.69 2.08 -19.33
N SER A 191 -9.21 1.79 -20.53
CA SER A 191 -9.82 2.16 -21.80
C SER A 191 -11.22 1.56 -21.93
#